data_AF-A0A918F4N1-F1
#
_entry.id   AF-A0A918F4N1-F1
#
_cell.length_a   1.000
_cell.length_b   1.000
_cell.length_c   1.000
_cell.angle_alpha   90.00
_cell.angle_beta   90.00
_cell.angle_gamma   90.00
#
_symmetry.space_group_name_H-M   'P 1'
#
loop_
_entity.id
_entity.type
_entity.pdbx_description
1 polymer ?
#
loop_
_entity_poly.entity_id
_entity_poly.type
_entity_poly.pdbx_seq_one_letter_code
_entity_poly.pdbx_strand_id
1 'polypeptide(L)'
;MSDLGLWLGELAVFDATVATVPCLWDLAATETVTCRPEVIELLQTILEHNAAQIDVQRQAHRAVLDGASTANRLTGDADPAVRRAASKLTTAINNHLCDACHPT
;
A
#
# COMPACT_ATOMS: atom_id res chain seq x y z
N MET A 1 -19.90 24.02 -11.10
CA MET A 1 -18.69 23.18 -11.27
C MET A 1 -19.16 21.74 -11.27
N SER A 2 -18.81 20.97 -12.30
CA SER A 2 -19.35 19.63 -12.53
C SER A 2 -18.69 18.62 -11.61
N ASP A 3 -19.48 17.72 -11.01
CA ASP A 3 -19.00 16.58 -10.23
C ASP A 3 -17.92 15.81 -11.01
N LEU A 4 -18.05 15.69 -12.33
CA LEU A 4 -17.11 15.01 -13.22
C LEU A 4 -15.65 15.48 -13.05
N GLY A 5 -15.42 16.78 -12.79
CA GLY A 5 -14.06 17.31 -12.58
C GLY A 5 -13.45 16.90 -11.24
N LEU A 6 -14.30 16.74 -10.21
CA LEU A 6 -13.89 16.25 -8.89
C LEU A 6 -13.54 14.76 -8.98
N TRP A 7 -14.39 13.98 -9.65
CA TRP A 7 -14.20 12.54 -9.87
C TRP A 7 -12.94 12.21 -10.68
N LEU A 8 -12.65 12.99 -11.73
CA LEU A 8 -11.43 12.82 -12.53
C LEU A 8 -10.17 13.23 -11.74
N GLY A 9 -10.26 14.25 -10.88
CA GLY A 9 -9.17 14.65 -10.00
C GLY A 9 -8.82 13.57 -8.97
N GLU A 10 -9.85 12.97 -8.35
CA GLU A 10 -9.68 11.87 -7.41
C GLU A 10 -9.09 10.62 -8.09
N LEU A 11 -9.57 10.28 -9.29
CA LEU A 11 -9.04 9.18 -10.09
C LEU A 11 -7.55 9.36 -10.43
N ALA A 12 -7.13 10.55 -10.87
CA ALA A 12 -5.73 10.82 -11.22
C ALA A 12 -4.79 10.74 -10.00
N VAL A 13 -5.24 11.17 -8.83
CA VAL A 13 -4.48 11.03 -7.57
C VAL A 13 -4.36 9.55 -7.18
N PHE A 14 -5.39 8.75 -7.41
CA PHE A 14 -5.36 7.32 -7.12
C PHE A 14 -4.54 6.49 -8.12
N ASP A 15 -4.63 6.75 -9.43
CA ASP A 15 -3.77 6.09 -10.43
C ASP A 15 -2.29 6.42 -10.18
N ALA A 16 -2.00 7.66 -9.77
CA ALA A 16 -0.67 8.03 -9.31
C ALA A 16 -0.28 7.28 -8.01
N THR A 17 -1.24 6.98 -7.12
CA THR A 17 -1.01 6.18 -5.91
C THR A 17 -0.68 4.73 -6.26
N VAL A 18 -1.39 4.10 -7.21
CA VAL A 18 -1.05 2.74 -7.69
C VAL A 18 0.33 2.70 -8.33
N ALA A 19 0.63 3.65 -9.24
CA ALA A 19 1.91 3.71 -9.92
C ALA A 19 3.09 4.00 -8.98
N THR A 20 2.83 4.58 -7.80
CA THR A 20 3.86 4.88 -6.80
C THR A 20 4.07 3.75 -5.79
N VAL A 21 3.17 2.77 -5.66
CA VAL A 21 3.35 1.64 -4.74
C VAL A 21 4.69 0.90 -4.95
N PRO A 22 5.14 0.61 -6.19
CA PRO A 22 6.49 0.04 -6.40
C PRO A 22 7.61 0.93 -5.84
N CYS A 23 7.52 2.25 -6.02
CA CYS A 23 8.48 3.21 -5.47
C CYS A 23 8.43 3.24 -3.92
N LEU A 24 7.25 3.10 -3.32
CA LEU A 24 7.12 2.97 -1.86
C LEU A 24 7.81 1.70 -1.35
N TRP A 25 7.73 0.59 -2.08
CA TRP A 25 8.49 -0.62 -1.73
C TRP A 25 9.99 -0.42 -1.84
N ASP A 26 10.47 0.28 -2.87
CA ASP A 26 11.89 0.62 -3.02
C ASP A 26 12.38 1.49 -1.86
N LEU A 27 11.59 2.50 -1.46
CA LEU A 27 11.89 3.35 -0.30
C LEU A 27 11.92 2.54 1.00
N ALA A 28 10.93 1.67 1.23
CA ALA A 28 10.88 0.81 2.41
C ALA A 28 12.07 -0.15 2.50
N ALA A 29 12.61 -0.60 1.35
CA ALA A 29 13.75 -1.51 1.29
C ALA A 29 15.12 -0.81 1.34
N THR A 30 15.17 0.51 1.17
CA THR A 30 16.43 1.26 1.07
C THR A 30 16.93 1.69 2.46
N GLU A 31 17.98 1.04 2.98
CA GLU A 31 18.49 1.25 4.36
C GLU A 31 18.85 2.71 4.70
N THR A 32 19.20 3.53 3.71
CA THR A 32 19.55 4.95 3.91
C THR A 32 18.32 5.85 4.09
N VAL A 33 17.11 5.36 3.80
CA VAL A 33 15.87 6.09 4.04
C VAL A 33 15.56 6.05 5.53
N THR A 34 15.42 7.23 6.14
CA THR A 34 15.18 7.37 7.58
C THR A 34 13.71 7.17 7.97
N CYS A 35 12.79 7.45 7.05
CA CYS A 35 11.35 7.33 7.23
C CYS A 35 10.76 6.00 6.71
N ARG A 36 11.56 4.91 6.71
CA ARG A 36 11.09 3.58 6.28
C ARG A 36 9.87 3.10 7.05
N PRO A 37 9.76 3.26 8.39
CA PRO A 37 8.56 2.85 9.12
C PRO A 37 7.29 3.54 8.60
N GLU A 38 7.34 4.85 8.35
CA GLU A 38 6.22 5.64 7.86
C GLU A 38 5.81 5.25 6.44
N VAL A 39 6.78 4.89 5.59
CA VAL A 39 6.50 4.35 4.25
C VAL A 39 5.78 3.01 4.34
N ILE A 40 6.16 2.14 5.28
CA ILE A 40 5.50 0.84 5.50
C ILE A 40 4.08 1.05 6.05
N GLU A 41 3.87 2.02 6.94
CA GLU A 41 2.55 2.38 7.45
C GLU A 41 1.66 2.99 6.35
N LEU A 42 2.23 3.72 5.39
CA LEU A 42 1.51 4.19 4.22
C LEU A 42 1.06 3.03 3.33
N LEU A 43 1.91 2.02 3.11
CA LEU A 43 1.52 0.79 2.39
C LEU A 43 0.36 0.06 3.07
N GLN A 44 0.36 -0.01 4.41
CA GLN A 44 -0.76 -0.55 5.17
C GLN A 44 -2.03 0.29 4.98
N THR A 45 -1.92 1.61 5.06
CA THR A 45 -3.04 2.54 4.83
C THR A 45 -3.66 2.34 3.45
N ILE A 46 -2.85 2.14 2.42
CA ILE A 46 -3.33 1.85 1.06
C ILE A 46 -4.13 0.54 1.04
N LEU A 47 -3.64 -0.51 1.71
CA LEU A 47 -4.30 -1.82 1.77
C LEU A 47 -5.63 -1.80 2.56
N GLU A 48 -5.76 -0.92 3.53
CA GLU A 48 -6.97 -0.76 4.36
C GLU A 48 -8.00 0.21 3.75
N HIS A 49 -7.58 1.04 2.78
CA HIS A 49 -8.44 2.05 2.20
C HIS A 49 -9.34 1.51 1.09
N ASN A 50 -10.61 1.91 1.09
CA ASN A 50 -11.56 1.63 0.01
C ASN A 50 -11.61 2.83 -0.93
N ALA A 51 -11.30 2.63 -2.20
CA ALA A 51 -11.44 3.68 -3.21
C ALA A 51 -12.87 3.70 -3.76
N ALA A 52 -13.31 4.86 -4.26
CA ALA A 52 -14.64 4.99 -4.87
C ALA A 52 -14.81 4.11 -6.12
N GLN A 53 -13.71 3.76 -6.80
CA GLN A 53 -13.70 2.89 -7.96
C GLN A 53 -13.07 1.52 -7.64
N ILE A 54 -13.81 0.45 -7.91
CA ILE A 54 -13.43 -0.93 -7.59
C ILE A 54 -12.12 -1.34 -8.28
N ASP A 55 -11.92 -0.98 -9.55
CA ASP A 55 -10.72 -1.38 -10.29
C ASP A 55 -9.46 -0.68 -9.79
N VAL A 56 -9.60 0.59 -9.39
CA VAL A 56 -8.53 1.38 -8.78
C VAL A 56 -8.16 0.81 -7.41
N GLN A 57 -9.16 0.52 -6.57
CA GLN A 57 -8.95 -0.13 -5.28
C GLN A 57 -8.23 -1.47 -5.45
N ARG A 58 -8.72 -2.31 -6.36
CA ARG A 58 -8.13 -3.63 -6.64
C ARG A 58 -6.68 -3.50 -7.09
N GLN A 59 -6.37 -2.56 -7.97
CA GLN A 59 -5.00 -2.35 -8.46
C GLN A 59 -4.07 -1.85 -7.36
N ALA A 60 -4.52 -0.90 -6.52
CA ALA A 60 -3.75 -0.40 -5.39
C ALA A 60 -3.43 -1.52 -4.39
N HIS A 61 -4.45 -2.28 -3.99
CA HIS A 61 -4.30 -3.43 -3.10
C HIS A 61 -3.38 -4.48 -3.71
N ARG A 62 -3.56 -4.79 -5.00
CA ARG A 62 -2.71 -5.75 -5.70
C ARG A 62 -1.25 -5.34 -5.68
N ALA A 63 -0.94 -4.07 -5.95
CA ALA A 63 0.43 -3.56 -5.93
C ALA A 63 1.07 -3.66 -4.53
N VAL A 64 0.30 -3.48 -3.47
CA VAL A 64 0.80 -3.71 -2.09
C VAL A 64 1.02 -5.20 -1.84
N LEU A 65 0.06 -6.05 -2.21
CA LEU A 65 0.12 -7.50 -2.03
C LEU A 65 1.29 -8.14 -2.79
N ASP A 66 1.62 -7.65 -3.99
CA ASP A 66 2.77 -8.13 -4.78
C ASP A 66 4.12 -7.88 -4.06
N GLY A 67 4.18 -6.96 -3.08
CA GLY A 67 5.35 -6.72 -2.23
C GLY A 67 5.40 -7.53 -0.94
N ALA A 68 4.52 -8.52 -0.74
CA ALA A 68 4.45 -9.31 0.50
C ALA A 68 5.78 -9.97 0.91
N SER A 69 6.60 -10.42 -0.06
CA SER A 69 7.93 -10.95 0.25
C SER A 69 8.87 -9.90 0.84
N THR A 70 8.77 -8.64 0.40
CA THR A 70 9.53 -7.52 0.94
C THR A 70 9.07 -7.21 2.37
N ALA A 71 7.76 -7.19 2.63
CA ALA A 71 7.21 -7.04 3.98
C ALA A 71 7.77 -8.10 4.94
N ASN A 72 7.73 -9.38 4.52
CA ASN A 72 8.26 -10.50 5.29
C ASN A 72 9.76 -10.38 5.57
N ARG A 73 10.55 -9.90 4.60
CA ARG A 73 11.98 -9.67 4.83
C ARG A 73 12.22 -8.56 5.86
N LEU A 74 11.44 -7.48 5.79
CA LEU A 74 11.56 -6.33 6.69
C LEU A 74 11.16 -6.65 8.15
N THR A 75 10.46 -7.77 8.42
CA THR A 75 10.23 -8.21 9.81
C THR A 75 11.54 -8.60 10.51
N GLY A 76 12.61 -8.86 9.75
CA GLY A 76 13.97 -9.10 10.25
C GLY A 76 14.92 -7.91 10.19
N ASP A 77 14.44 -6.69 9.84
CA ASP A 77 15.29 -5.49 9.71
C ASP A 77 16.05 -5.17 11.00
N ALA A 78 17.22 -4.54 10.90
CA ALA A 78 18.00 -4.12 12.07
C ALA A 78 17.27 -3.07 12.92
N ASP A 79 16.49 -2.19 12.28
CA ASP A 79 15.71 -1.15 12.93
C ASP A 79 14.43 -1.73 13.57
N PRO A 80 14.25 -1.61 14.91
CA PRO A 80 13.06 -2.10 15.59
C PRO A 80 11.75 -1.42 15.14
N ALA A 81 11.78 -0.17 14.68
CA ALA A 81 10.60 0.53 14.17
C ALA A 81 10.16 -0.09 12.83
N VAL A 82 11.12 -0.36 11.94
CA VAL A 82 10.86 -1.05 10.67
C VAL A 82 10.30 -2.45 10.91
N ARG A 83 10.89 -3.24 11.82
CA ARG A 83 10.37 -4.58 12.15
C ARG A 83 8.92 -4.53 12.63
N ARG A 84 8.58 -3.57 13.48
CA ARG A 84 7.23 -3.40 14.02
C ARG A 84 6.23 -3.04 12.93
N ALA A 85 6.55 -2.06 12.09
CA ALA A 85 5.70 -1.66 10.97
C ALA A 85 5.51 -2.83 9.98
N ALA A 86 6.59 -3.52 9.61
CA ALA A 86 6.55 -4.65 8.71
C ALA A 86 5.74 -5.84 9.25
N SER A 87 5.80 -6.09 10.56
CA SER A 87 5.01 -7.17 11.19
C SER A 87 3.51 -6.86 11.16
N LYS A 88 3.13 -5.60 11.38
CA LYS A 88 1.73 -5.14 11.25
C LYS A 88 1.25 -5.29 9.81
N LEU A 89 2.01 -4.78 8.84
CA LEU A 89 1.68 -4.89 7.42
C LEU A 89 1.57 -6.35 6.97
N THR A 90 2.49 -7.22 7.37
CA THR A 90 2.43 -8.66 7.05
C THR A 90 1.16 -9.30 7.62
N THR A 91 0.76 -8.92 8.84
CA THR A 91 -0.50 -9.37 9.44
C THR A 91 -1.71 -8.87 8.64
N ALA A 92 -1.70 -7.62 8.20
CA ALA A 92 -2.77 -7.05 7.38
C ALA A 92 -2.87 -7.75 6.00
N ILE A 93 -1.74 -8.02 5.35
CA ILE A 93 -1.66 -8.77 4.09
C ILE A 93 -2.24 -10.18 4.25
N ASN A 94 -1.83 -10.91 5.28
CA ASN A 94 -2.29 -12.29 5.51
C ASN A 94 -3.79 -12.38 5.84
N ASN A 95 -4.34 -11.32 6.43
CA ASN A 95 -5.76 -11.23 6.78
C ASN A 95 -6.57 -10.40 5.78
N HIS A 96 -6.02 -10.09 4.60
CA HIS A 96 -6.65 -9.21 3.64
C HIS A 96 -7.92 -9.84 3.07
N LEU A 97 -9.07 -9.27 3.45
CA LEU A 97 -10.39 -9.62 2.94
C LEU A 97 -10.99 -8.36 2.34
N CYS A 98 -11.21 -8.38 1.02
CA CYS A 98 -11.73 -7.24 0.29
C CYS A 98 -12.60 -7.71 -0.88
N ASP A 99 -13.85 -7.24 -0.93
CA ASP A 99 -14.81 -7.61 -1.99
C ASP A 99 -14.32 -7.18 -3.38
N ALA A 100 -13.59 -6.06 -3.47
CA ALA A 100 -12.98 -5.61 -4.73
C ALA A 100 -11.87 -6.56 -5.20
N CYS A 101 -11.14 -7.20 -4.28
CA CYS A 101 -10.07 -8.15 -4.58
C CYS A 101 -10.58 -9.58 -4.79
N HIS A 102 -11.68 -9.94 -4.12
CA HIS A 102 -12.33 -11.25 -4.18
C HIS A 102 -13.83 -11.09 -4.46
N PRO A 103 -14.22 -10.77 -5.71
CA PRO A 103 -15.63 -10.66 -6.07
C PRO A 103 -16.30 -12.03 -5.89
N THR A 104 -17.43 -12.03 -5.18
CA THR A 104 -18.26 -13.22 -4.92
C THR A 104 -19.01 -13.70 -6.15
#